data_AF-A0A7S0CR14-F1
#
_entry.id   AF-A0A7S0CR14-F1
#
_cell.length_a   1.000
_cell.length_b   1.000
_cell.length_c   1.000
_cell.angle_alpha   90.00
_cell.angle_beta   90.00
_cell.angle_gamma   90.00
#
_symmetry.space_group_name_H-M   'P 1'
#
loop_
_entity.id
_entity.type
_entity.pdbx_description
1 polymer ?
#
loop_
_entity_poly.entity_id
_entity_poly.type
_entity_poly.pdbx_seq_one_letter_code
_entity_poly.pdbx_strand_id
1 'polypeptide(L)'
;GEDSDSSDAVTVARRRVTGVKAAERKRLMQEERRKERIEKGKDKVFAMFKVKRELAERAGRLLRDEMGCQVVDAQKEPHGEWTHFVTPTLNKKLPVVLAIMNPRLTLLNEQYLTQCCEEGDLADEEKYDWAKAVGASAAQARIIR
;
A
#
# COMPACT_ATOMS: atom_id res chain seq x y z
N GLY A 1 -69.49 -22.06 1.03
CA GLY A 1 -68.80 -20.94 1.68
C GLY A 1 -67.37 -21.36 1.84
N GLU A 2 -66.53 -20.89 0.93
CA GLU A 2 -65.08 -21.12 0.88
C GLU A 2 -64.38 -20.14 1.83
N ASP A 3 -63.46 -20.66 2.66
CA ASP A 3 -62.46 -19.87 3.39
C ASP A 3 -61.09 -20.42 3.03
N SER A 4 -60.39 -19.71 2.15
CA SER A 4 -59.03 -19.99 1.71
C SER A 4 -58.26 -18.66 1.65
N ASP A 5 -57.13 -18.59 2.37
CA ASP A 5 -56.01 -17.63 2.26
C ASP A 5 -55.57 -17.06 3.62
N SER A 6 -54.67 -17.77 4.31
CA SER A 6 -53.79 -17.14 5.30
C SER A 6 -52.60 -18.07 5.64
N SER A 7 -51.59 -18.14 4.78
CA SER A 7 -50.29 -18.74 5.17
C SER A 7 -49.04 -18.16 4.49
N ASP A 8 -49.15 -17.21 3.55
CA ASP A 8 -47.97 -16.74 2.80
C ASP A 8 -47.24 -15.50 3.35
N ALA A 9 -47.84 -14.75 4.28
CA ALA A 9 -47.24 -13.47 4.73
C ALA A 9 -46.08 -13.63 5.74
N VAL A 10 -46.11 -14.66 6.59
CA VAL A 10 -45.14 -14.83 7.70
C VAL A 10 -43.78 -15.33 7.19
N THR A 11 -43.77 -16.08 6.08
CA THR A 11 -42.55 -16.60 5.45
C THR A 11 -41.74 -15.50 4.75
N VAL A 12 -42.42 -14.46 4.23
CA VAL A 12 -41.78 -13.33 3.52
C VAL A 12 -41.09 -12.37 4.49
N ALA A 13 -41.66 -12.15 5.69
CA ALA A 13 -41.06 -11.27 6.71
C ALA A 13 -39.75 -11.86 7.29
N ARG A 14 -39.70 -13.18 7.55
CA ARG A 14 -38.49 -13.84 8.05
C ARG A 14 -37.34 -13.87 7.03
N ARG A 15 -37.62 -13.94 5.73
CA ARG A 15 -36.60 -13.92 4.66
C ARG A 15 -35.92 -12.56 4.47
N ARG A 16 -36.60 -11.44 4.75
CA ARG A 16 -36.00 -10.09 4.65
C ARG A 16 -34.99 -9.83 5.77
N VAL A 17 -35.18 -10.38 6.96
CA VAL A 17 -34.33 -10.14 8.14
C VAL A 17 -32.99 -10.91 8.07
N THR A 18 -32.92 -12.05 7.37
CA THR A 18 -31.68 -12.83 7.23
C THR A 18 -30.74 -12.28 6.16
N GLY A 19 -31.27 -11.68 5.08
CA GLY A 19 -30.46 -11.05 4.03
C GLY A 19 -29.73 -9.78 4.50
N VAL A 20 -30.35 -8.99 5.38
CA VAL A 20 -29.75 -7.77 5.95
C VAL A 20 -28.53 -8.10 6.82
N LYS A 21 -28.61 -9.17 7.63
CA LYS A 21 -27.50 -9.62 8.49
C LYS A 21 -26.26 -10.09 7.72
N ALA A 22 -26.45 -10.69 6.54
CA ALA A 22 -25.34 -11.13 5.70
C ALA A 22 -24.63 -9.95 4.99
N ALA A 23 -25.40 -8.97 4.52
CA ALA A 23 -24.85 -7.76 3.91
C ALA A 23 -24.12 -6.89 4.93
N GLU A 24 -24.65 -6.74 6.14
CA GLU A 24 -23.96 -6.07 7.25
C GLU A 24 -22.66 -6.78 7.64
N ARG A 25 -22.67 -8.11 7.76
CA ARG A 25 -21.46 -8.88 8.10
C ARG A 25 -20.36 -8.73 7.04
N LYS A 26 -20.73 -8.73 5.75
CA LYS A 26 -19.78 -8.50 4.66
C LYS A 26 -19.21 -7.09 4.71
N ARG A 27 -20.03 -6.08 5.01
CA ARG A 27 -19.60 -4.68 5.13
C ARG A 27 -18.65 -4.49 6.30
N LEU A 28 -18.95 -5.08 7.46
CA LEU A 28 -18.09 -5.03 8.64
C LEU A 28 -16.72 -5.68 8.37
N MET A 29 -16.68 -6.85 7.72
CA MET A 29 -15.41 -7.49 7.34
C MET A 29 -14.57 -6.66 6.36
N GLN A 30 -15.21 -5.94 5.43
CA GLN A 30 -14.50 -5.04 4.51
C GLN A 30 -13.95 -3.81 5.22
N GLU A 31 -14.70 -3.28 6.18
CA GLU A 31 -14.31 -2.11 6.95
C GLU A 31 -13.14 -2.42 7.91
N GLU A 32 -13.14 -3.60 8.55
CA GLU A 32 -12.01 -4.06 9.36
C GLU A 32 -10.73 -4.24 8.53
N ARG A 33 -10.83 -4.89 7.36
CA ARG A 33 -9.68 -5.02 6.44
C ARG A 33 -9.15 -3.67 5.99
N ARG A 34 -10.02 -2.69 5.73
CA ARG A 34 -9.61 -1.33 5.37
C ARG A 34 -8.87 -0.65 6.54
N LYS A 35 -9.37 -0.78 7.77
CA LYS A 35 -8.70 -0.23 8.96
C LYS A 35 -7.32 -0.85 9.17
N GLU A 36 -7.19 -2.16 8.99
CA GLU A 36 -5.90 -2.85 9.10
C GLU A 36 -4.89 -2.34 8.06
N ARG A 37 -5.33 -2.14 6.81
CA ARG A 37 -4.49 -1.59 5.74
C ARG A 37 -4.00 -0.17 6.05
N ILE A 38 -4.88 0.70 6.53
CA ILE A 38 -4.53 2.07 6.93
C ILE A 38 -3.54 2.05 8.11
N GLU A 39 -3.77 1.19 9.09
CA GLU A 39 -2.89 1.06 10.26
C GLU A 39 -1.47 0.62 9.86
N LYS A 40 -1.33 -0.26 8.85
CA LYS A 40 -0.03 -0.67 8.30
C LYS A 40 0.71 0.46 7.58
N GLY A 41 -0.02 1.38 6.96
CA GLY A 41 0.55 2.42 6.11
C GLY A 41 0.79 3.77 6.79
N LYS A 42 0.12 4.08 7.90
CA LYS A 42 0.14 5.42 8.54
C LYS A 42 1.54 5.94 8.93
N ASP A 43 2.45 5.05 9.29
CA ASP A 43 3.82 5.41 9.70
C ASP A 43 4.81 5.39 8.50
N LYS A 44 4.31 5.13 7.29
CA LYS A 44 5.11 5.02 6.07
C LYS A 44 5.09 6.34 5.30
N VAL A 45 6.29 6.89 5.10
CA VAL A 45 6.53 8.08 4.29
C VAL A 45 7.35 7.66 3.08
N PHE A 46 6.69 7.62 1.91
CA PHE A 46 7.27 7.23 0.64
C PHE A 46 7.78 8.44 -0.12
N ALA A 47 9.10 8.52 -0.28
CA ALA A 47 9.76 9.47 -1.16
C ALA A 47 9.95 8.85 -2.55
N MET A 48 9.23 9.36 -3.54
CA MET A 48 9.33 8.90 -4.92
C MET A 48 10.35 9.74 -5.68
N PHE A 49 11.34 9.10 -6.29
CA PHE A 49 12.36 9.76 -7.10
C PHE A 49 12.40 9.22 -8.52
N LYS A 50 12.11 10.08 -9.51
CA LYS A 50 12.16 9.74 -10.95
C LYS A 50 11.29 8.54 -11.37
N VAL A 51 10.30 8.16 -10.56
CA VAL A 51 9.26 7.20 -10.93
C VAL A 51 8.43 7.78 -12.09
N LYS A 52 8.02 6.92 -13.03
CA LYS A 52 7.15 7.33 -14.15
C LYS A 52 5.91 8.03 -13.61
N ARG A 53 5.54 9.17 -14.20
CA ARG A 53 4.44 10.02 -13.72
C ARG A 53 3.13 9.26 -13.52
N GLU A 54 2.73 8.46 -14.49
CA GLU A 54 1.49 7.67 -14.41
C GLU A 54 1.49 6.66 -13.26
N LEU A 55 2.63 5.99 -13.02
CA LEU A 55 2.80 5.06 -11.92
C LEU A 55 2.80 5.78 -10.58
N ALA A 56 3.51 6.91 -10.47
CA ALA A 56 3.53 7.73 -9.26
C ALA A 56 2.13 8.27 -8.91
N GLU A 57 1.35 8.70 -9.90
CA GLU A 57 -0.02 9.17 -9.70
C GLU A 57 -0.98 8.03 -9.29
N ARG A 58 -0.87 6.86 -9.94
CA ARG A 58 -1.69 5.68 -9.60
C ARG A 58 -1.35 5.13 -8.22
N ALA A 59 -0.09 4.80 -7.99
CA ALA A 59 0.37 4.26 -6.72
C ALA A 59 0.24 5.28 -5.59
N GLY A 60 0.51 6.56 -5.87
CA GLY A 60 0.36 7.63 -4.89
C GLY A 60 -1.07 7.80 -4.37
N ARG A 61 -2.09 7.59 -5.23
CA ARG A 61 -3.49 7.54 -4.80
C ARG A 61 -3.78 6.35 -3.91
N LEU A 62 -3.38 5.14 -4.31
CA LEU A 62 -3.55 3.94 -3.50
C LEU A 62 -2.92 4.11 -2.11
N LEU A 63 -1.64 4.47 -2.08
CA LEU A 63 -0.87 4.61 -0.85
C LEU A 63 -1.47 5.67 0.08
N ARG A 64 -1.91 6.80 -0.46
CA ARG A 64 -2.48 7.89 0.34
C ARG A 64 -3.91 7.61 0.80
N ASP A 65 -4.78 7.25 -0.14
CA ASP A 65 -6.23 7.25 0.07
C ASP A 65 -6.73 5.93 0.66
N GLU A 66 -6.05 4.82 0.34
CA GLU A 66 -6.43 3.48 0.80
C GLU A 66 -5.54 2.96 1.93
N MET A 67 -4.25 3.30 1.93
CA MET A 67 -3.27 2.81 2.92
C MET A 67 -2.89 3.88 3.97
N GLY A 68 -3.31 5.13 3.81
CA GLY A 68 -3.01 6.21 4.76
C GLY A 68 -1.53 6.60 4.83
N CYS A 69 -0.72 6.21 3.85
CA CYS A 69 0.68 6.58 3.77
C CYS A 69 0.87 8.06 3.36
N GLN A 70 1.99 8.64 3.76
CA GLN A 70 2.45 9.90 3.19
C GLN A 70 3.26 9.62 1.91
N VAL A 71 3.02 10.39 0.86
CA VAL A 71 3.74 10.28 -0.41
C VAL A 71 4.30 11.65 -0.79
N VAL A 72 5.61 11.74 -0.94
CA VAL A 72 6.34 12.97 -1.25
C VAL A 72 7.20 12.81 -2.51
N ASP A 73 7.45 13.93 -3.19
CA ASP A 73 8.39 14.01 -4.30
C ASP A 73 9.78 14.32 -3.75
N ALA A 74 10.68 13.34 -3.83
CA ALA A 74 12.04 13.45 -3.31
C ALA A 74 12.87 14.55 -4.00
N GLN A 75 12.42 15.06 -5.16
CA GLN A 75 13.07 16.18 -5.83
C GLN A 75 12.72 17.53 -5.20
N LYS A 76 11.54 17.66 -4.59
CA LYS A 76 11.03 18.91 -4.02
C LYS A 76 11.34 19.02 -2.53
N GLU A 77 11.26 17.88 -1.85
CA GLU A 77 11.62 17.74 -0.46
C GLU A 77 12.79 16.77 -0.44
N PRO A 78 14.05 17.23 -0.35
CA PRO A 78 15.24 16.38 -0.32
C PRO A 78 15.73 16.01 1.10
N HIS A 79 15.08 16.54 2.14
CA HIS A 79 15.48 16.37 3.55
C HIS A 79 14.29 16.00 4.46
N GLY A 80 13.28 15.31 3.94
CA GLY A 80 12.12 14.90 4.75
C GLY A 80 12.41 13.65 5.58
N GLU A 81 11.57 13.44 6.60
CA GLU A 81 11.59 12.24 7.44
C GLU A 81 10.97 11.05 6.69
N TRP A 82 11.66 10.56 5.67
CA TRP A 82 11.17 9.43 4.87
C TRP A 82 11.55 8.11 5.51
N THR A 83 10.64 7.14 5.44
CA THR A 83 10.92 5.75 5.84
C THR A 83 11.18 4.86 4.62
N HIS A 84 10.69 5.23 3.44
CA HIS A 84 10.85 4.48 2.20
C HIS A 84 11.27 5.42 1.07
N PHE A 85 12.23 5.01 0.25
CA PHE A 85 12.66 5.74 -0.94
C PHE A 85 12.52 4.83 -2.15
N VAL A 86 11.68 5.25 -3.10
CA VAL A 86 11.41 4.49 -4.31
C VAL A 86 12.10 5.13 -5.49
N THR A 87 12.96 4.36 -6.17
CA THR A 87 13.64 4.80 -7.39
C THR A 87 13.72 3.68 -8.42
N PRO A 88 13.53 3.96 -9.72
CA PRO A 88 13.68 2.95 -10.77
C PRO A 88 15.13 2.51 -10.98
N THR A 89 16.11 3.34 -10.56
CA THR A 89 17.54 3.07 -10.78
C THR A 89 18.38 3.58 -9.62
N LEU A 90 19.47 2.88 -9.34
CA LEU A 90 20.55 3.38 -8.48
C LEU A 90 21.54 4.17 -9.34
N ASN A 91 21.77 5.44 -8.98
CA ASN A 91 22.68 6.32 -9.69
C ASN A 91 23.37 7.27 -8.70
N LYS A 92 24.42 7.98 -9.15
CA LYS A 92 25.22 8.88 -8.31
C LYS A 92 24.57 10.24 -8.03
N LYS A 93 23.24 10.39 -8.22
CA LYS A 93 22.57 11.65 -7.90
C LYS A 93 22.42 11.80 -6.39
N LEU A 94 22.58 13.03 -5.91
CA LEU A 94 22.60 13.34 -4.49
C LEU A 94 21.43 12.72 -3.70
N PRO A 95 20.14 12.80 -4.12
CA PRO A 95 19.05 12.18 -3.37
C PRO A 95 19.17 10.65 -3.23
N VAL A 96 19.67 9.98 -4.27
CA VAL A 96 19.86 8.52 -4.27
C VAL A 96 21.03 8.14 -3.38
N VAL A 97 22.13 8.89 -3.43
CA VAL A 97 23.30 8.66 -2.56
C VAL A 97 22.94 8.88 -1.09
N LEU A 98 22.23 9.96 -0.77
CA LEU A 98 21.76 10.23 0.60
C LEU A 98 20.81 9.15 1.11
N ALA A 99 19.91 8.66 0.25
CA ALA A 99 19.03 7.54 0.57
C ALA A 99 19.83 6.26 0.87
N ILE A 100 20.85 5.94 0.06
CA ILE A 100 21.74 4.78 0.28
C ILE A 100 22.50 4.87 1.60
N MET A 101 22.93 6.08 1.98
CA MET A 101 23.68 6.30 3.21
C MET A 101 22.81 6.34 4.47
N ASN A 102 21.48 6.33 4.35
CA ASN A 102 20.57 6.35 5.49
C ASN A 102 20.12 4.93 5.87
N PRO A 103 20.67 4.33 6.94
CA PRO A 103 20.35 2.95 7.33
C PRO A 103 18.91 2.77 7.86
N ARG A 104 18.16 3.85 8.10
CA ARG A 104 16.77 3.81 8.57
C ARG A 104 15.76 3.80 7.43
N LEU A 105 16.24 3.87 6.19
CA LEU A 105 15.40 4.07 5.02
C LEU A 105 15.40 2.81 4.15
N THR A 106 14.20 2.32 3.84
CA THR A 106 14.02 1.16 2.95
C THR A 106 14.13 1.62 1.50
N LEU A 107 15.07 1.06 0.74
CA LEU A 107 15.34 1.43 -0.65
C LEU A 107 14.61 0.50 -1.60
N LEU A 108 13.54 0.97 -2.24
CA LEU A 108 12.69 0.14 -3.07
C LEU A 108 12.86 0.44 -4.56
N ASN A 109 12.73 -0.58 -5.40
CA ASN A 109 12.60 -0.40 -6.84
C ASN A 109 11.19 0.08 -7.22
N GLU A 110 11.00 0.62 -8.43
CA GLU A 110 9.66 1.09 -8.86
C GLU A 110 8.64 -0.04 -9.07
N GLN A 111 9.09 -1.29 -9.25
CA GLN A 111 8.19 -2.46 -9.38
C GLN A 111 7.43 -2.73 -8.08
N TYR A 112 7.95 -2.31 -6.92
CA TYR A 112 7.19 -2.30 -5.67
C TYR A 112 5.84 -1.58 -5.82
N LEU A 113 5.85 -0.40 -6.44
CA LEU A 113 4.64 0.40 -6.65
C LEU A 113 3.69 -0.25 -7.65
N THR A 114 4.24 -0.91 -8.68
CA THR A 114 3.45 -1.72 -9.62
C THR A 114 2.73 -2.84 -8.88
N GLN A 115 3.46 -3.59 -8.05
CA GLN A 115 2.89 -4.68 -7.26
C GLN A 115 1.82 -4.18 -6.30
N CYS A 116 2.05 -3.06 -5.62
CA CYS A 116 1.04 -2.47 -4.74
C CYS A 116 -0.25 -2.14 -5.52
N CYS A 117 -0.12 -1.58 -6.72
CA CYS A 117 -1.26 -1.27 -7.58
C CYS A 117 -2.01 -2.53 -8.05
N GLU A 118 -1.30 -3.63 -8.28
CA GLU A 118 -1.89 -4.90 -8.73
C GLU A 118 -2.60 -5.63 -7.58
N GLU A 119 -2.02 -5.64 -6.39
CA GLU A 119 -2.58 -6.28 -5.20
C GLU A 119 -3.65 -5.44 -4.53
N GLY A 120 -3.61 -4.12 -4.71
CA GLY A 120 -4.44 -3.18 -3.94
C GLY A 120 -4.09 -3.19 -2.44
N ASP A 121 -2.83 -3.50 -2.11
CA ASP A 121 -2.28 -3.51 -0.75
C ASP A 121 -0.78 -3.17 -0.79
N LEU A 122 -0.14 -3.04 0.37
CA LEU A 122 1.31 -2.92 0.47
C LEU A 122 1.97 -4.26 0.13
N ALA A 123 2.80 -4.25 -0.92
CA ALA A 123 3.59 -5.40 -1.31
C ALA A 123 4.67 -5.72 -0.27
N ASP A 124 5.22 -6.93 -0.33
CA ASP A 124 6.35 -7.34 0.48
C ASP A 124 7.63 -6.58 0.07
N GLU A 125 8.04 -5.63 0.91
CA GLU A 125 9.18 -4.74 0.70
C GLU A 125 10.48 -5.50 0.45
N GLU A 126 10.68 -6.65 1.09
CA GLU A 126 11.92 -7.41 0.99
C GLU A 126 12.21 -7.89 -0.44
N LYS A 127 11.16 -8.16 -1.22
CA LYS A 127 11.30 -8.63 -2.61
C LYS A 127 11.77 -7.53 -3.56
N TYR A 128 11.56 -6.28 -3.19
CA TYR A 128 11.84 -5.12 -4.05
C TYR A 128 12.93 -4.21 -3.48
N ASP A 129 13.56 -4.61 -2.37
CA ASP A 129 14.66 -3.90 -1.74
C ASP A 129 15.92 -3.96 -2.62
N TRP A 130 16.41 -2.78 -3.02
CA TRP A 130 17.64 -2.62 -3.77
C TRP A 130 18.85 -3.20 -3.03
N ALA A 131 18.92 -3.09 -1.70
CA ALA A 131 20.03 -3.64 -0.92
C ALA A 131 20.13 -5.16 -1.08
N LYS A 132 18.98 -5.86 -1.15
CA LYS A 132 18.91 -7.30 -1.37
C LYS A 132 19.15 -7.66 -2.85
N ALA A 133 18.56 -6.91 -3.78
CA ALA A 133 18.65 -7.19 -5.22
C ALA A 133 20.06 -7.00 -5.79
N VAL A 134 20.83 -6.03 -5.31
CA VAL A 134 22.19 -5.77 -5.80
C VAL A 134 23.22 -6.72 -5.16
N GLY A 135 22.81 -7.57 -4.21
CA GLY A 135 23.67 -8.56 -3.60
C GLY A 135 24.89 -7.92 -2.95
N ALA A 136 24.70 -6.84 -2.19
CA ALA A 136 25.79 -6.19 -1.49
C ALA A 136 26.32 -7.14 -0.40
N SER A 137 27.30 -7.97 -0.77
CA SER A 137 28.12 -8.66 0.21
C SER A 137 28.74 -7.60 1.13
N ALA A 138 28.98 -7.95 2.39
CA ALA A 138 29.56 -7.05 3.39
C ALA A 138 30.89 -6.38 2.95
N ALA A 139 31.53 -6.87 1.89
CA ALA A 139 32.70 -6.27 1.26
C ALA A 139 32.40 -5.01 0.41
N GLN A 140 31.26 -4.96 -0.32
CA GLN A 140 30.90 -3.80 -1.14
C GLN A 140 30.30 -2.65 -0.32
N ALA A 141 29.64 -2.95 0.80
CA ALA A 141 29.17 -1.95 1.76
C ALA A 141 30.33 -1.11 2.38
N ARG A 142 31.58 -1.59 2.30
CA ARG A 142 32.77 -0.84 2.74
C ARG A 142 33.33 0.13 1.70
N ILE A 143 33.02 -0.05 0.42
CA ILE A 143 33.44 0.87 -0.67
C ILE A 143 32.52 2.11 -0.72
N ILE A 144 31.30 1.98 -0.19
CA ILE A 144 30.30 3.05 -0.08
C ILE A 144 30.46 3.84 1.25
N ARG A 145 31.26 3.35 2.20
CA ARG A 145 31.64 4.09 3.42
C ARG A 145 32.82 5.02 3.18
#